data_AF-A0A5R8Q949-F1
#
_entry.id   AF-A0A5R8Q949-F1
#
_cell.length_a   1.000
_cell.length_b   1.000
_cell.length_c   1.000
_cell.angle_alpha   90.00
_cell.angle_beta   90.00
_cell.angle_gamma   90.00
#
_symmetry.space_group_name_H-M   'P 1'
#
loop_
_entity.id
_entity.type
_entity.pdbx_description
1 polymer ?
#
loop_
_entity_poly.entity_id
_entity_poly.type
_entity_poly.pdbx_seq_one_letter_code
_entity_poly.pdbx_strand_id
1 'polypeptide(L)'
;MRKKLLAILCLVPLLLFLQNLPVHATIPTSRAEASEAAMAALEKIEDRAGTYEVKLVYEQNGRTITETVLMTITAANTVIQEPIAIDAQNVIVALADVSQMSATDWITLAQAHAWNTQTLADLNVQADTSSIQNKVGVYPITFVTDNGVATTIQAEVQDLTASGENAAVIYQANMKNGWHETSYQENKFMWANFGNWFDITISGVLLLGFAIPITILIIEYVVTKQIIQKLIDVLGK
;
A
#
# COMPACT_ATOMS: atom_id res chain seq x y z
N MET A 1 -29.65 14.11 39.03
CA MET A 1 -28.86 13.92 37.78
C MET A 1 -28.57 12.45 37.41
N ARG A 2 -28.80 11.45 38.28
CA ARG A 2 -28.46 10.04 37.99
C ARG A 2 -29.38 9.29 37.01
N LYS A 3 -30.62 9.74 36.78
CA LYS A 3 -31.57 9.05 35.87
C LYS A 3 -31.38 9.38 34.38
N LYS A 4 -30.75 10.51 34.04
CA LYS A 4 -30.45 10.89 32.64
C LYS A 4 -29.15 10.26 32.10
N LEU A 5 -28.20 9.91 32.99
CA LEU A 5 -26.98 9.20 32.59
C LEU A 5 -27.22 7.72 32.26
N LEU A 6 -28.20 7.07 32.89
CA LEU A 6 -28.51 5.66 32.62
C LEU A 6 -29.17 5.44 31.26
N ALA A 7 -29.93 6.41 30.76
CA ALA A 7 -30.58 6.33 29.45
C ALA A 7 -29.59 6.49 28.28
N ILE A 8 -28.51 7.25 28.48
CA ILE A 8 -27.47 7.47 27.46
C ILE A 8 -26.53 6.25 27.37
N LEU A 9 -26.32 5.53 28.49
CA LEU A 9 -25.44 4.34 28.51
C LEU A 9 -26.05 3.10 27.83
N CYS A 10 -27.38 3.03 27.68
CA CYS A 10 -28.07 1.95 26.95
C CYS A 10 -28.28 2.25 25.45
N LEU A 11 -28.21 3.51 25.01
CA LEU A 11 -28.46 3.86 23.61
C LEU A 11 -27.23 3.64 22.70
N VAL A 12 -26.03 3.81 23.24
CA VAL A 12 -24.76 3.66 22.49
C VAL A 12 -24.49 2.21 22.06
N PRO A 13 -24.69 1.16 22.90
CA PRO A 13 -24.51 -0.21 22.42
C PRO A 13 -25.60 -0.64 21.42
N LEU A 14 -26.81 -0.08 21.49
CA LEU A 14 -27.90 -0.37 20.54
C LEU A 14 -27.62 0.22 19.14
N LEU A 15 -27.01 1.40 19.07
CA LEU A 15 -26.60 2.02 17.80
C LEU A 15 -25.42 1.28 17.14
N LEU A 16 -24.52 0.69 17.94
CA LEU A 16 -23.41 -0.12 17.44
C LEU A 16 -23.85 -1.50 16.95
N PHE A 17 -24.94 -2.07 17.49
CA PHE A 17 -25.52 -3.32 16.99
C PHE A 17 -26.28 -3.15 15.65
N LEU A 18 -26.81 -1.96 15.36
CA LEU A 18 -27.50 -1.68 14.09
C LEU A 18 -26.56 -1.51 12.89
N GLN A 19 -25.25 -1.30 13.10
CA GLN A 19 -24.26 -1.19 12.02
C GLN A 19 -23.77 -2.54 11.48
N ASN A 20 -24.11 -3.65 12.16
CA ASN A 20 -23.71 -5.01 11.81
C ASN A 20 -24.90 -5.92 11.48
N LEU A 21 -26.03 -5.36 11.03
CA LEU A 21 -27.05 -6.21 10.40
C LEU A 21 -26.39 -6.84 9.17
N PRO A 22 -26.36 -8.19 9.06
CA PRO A 22 -25.94 -8.83 7.83
C PRO A 22 -26.87 -8.29 6.75
N VAL A 23 -26.31 -7.58 5.79
CA VAL A 23 -27.00 -7.22 4.56
C VAL A 23 -27.57 -8.53 4.05
N HIS A 24 -28.88 -8.73 4.20
CA HIS A 24 -29.54 -9.86 3.56
C HIS A 24 -29.27 -9.64 2.09
N ALA A 25 -28.41 -10.45 1.50
CA ALA A 25 -28.20 -10.45 0.07
C ALA A 25 -29.57 -10.78 -0.53
N THR A 26 -30.26 -9.75 -1.00
CA THR A 26 -31.54 -9.89 -1.68
C THR A 26 -31.28 -10.78 -2.88
N ILE A 27 -31.92 -11.95 -2.91
CA ILE A 27 -31.77 -12.88 -4.02
C ILE A 27 -32.28 -12.16 -5.28
N PRO A 28 -31.47 -12.03 -6.34
CA PRO A 28 -31.89 -11.38 -7.57
C PRO A 28 -33.18 -11.99 -8.11
N THR A 29 -34.06 -11.15 -8.66
CA THR A 29 -35.40 -11.55 -9.15
C THR A 29 -35.41 -11.94 -10.62
N SER A 30 -34.23 -11.94 -11.25
CA SER A 30 -34.05 -12.36 -12.63
C SER A 30 -32.63 -12.85 -12.89
N ARG A 31 -32.48 -13.63 -13.97
CA ARG A 31 -31.17 -14.08 -14.46
C ARG A 31 -30.24 -12.91 -14.82
N ALA A 32 -30.80 -11.85 -15.41
CA ALA A 32 -30.01 -10.68 -15.81
C ALA A 32 -29.44 -9.96 -14.60
N GLU A 33 -30.26 -9.72 -13.57
CA GLU A 33 -29.84 -9.10 -12.31
C GLU A 33 -28.80 -9.96 -11.57
N ALA A 34 -28.98 -11.29 -11.55
CA ALA A 34 -27.97 -12.19 -10.99
C ALA A 34 -26.66 -12.18 -11.77
N SER A 35 -26.73 -12.09 -13.10
CA SER A 35 -25.53 -12.01 -13.95
C SER A 35 -24.76 -10.71 -13.70
N GLU A 36 -25.45 -9.58 -13.62
CA GLU A 36 -24.83 -8.28 -13.34
C GLU A 36 -24.20 -8.23 -11.95
N ALA A 37 -24.92 -8.73 -10.93
CA ALA A 37 -24.40 -8.80 -9.57
C ALA A 37 -23.17 -9.72 -9.46
N ALA A 38 -23.19 -10.85 -10.18
CA ALA A 38 -22.07 -11.77 -10.28
C ALA A 38 -20.86 -11.13 -10.97
N MET A 39 -21.06 -10.44 -12.10
CA MET A 39 -19.97 -9.72 -12.80
C MET A 39 -19.35 -8.64 -11.92
N ALA A 40 -20.18 -7.84 -11.24
CA ALA A 40 -19.70 -6.80 -10.33
C ALA A 40 -19.00 -7.37 -9.09
N ALA A 41 -19.36 -8.58 -8.66
CA ALA A 41 -18.64 -9.28 -7.60
C ALA A 41 -17.29 -9.82 -8.09
N LEU A 42 -17.25 -10.39 -9.30
CA LEU A 42 -16.03 -10.90 -9.92
C LEU A 42 -15.01 -9.79 -10.15
N GLU A 43 -15.42 -8.64 -10.69
CA GLU A 43 -14.53 -7.50 -10.93
C GLU A 43 -13.86 -6.96 -9.65
N LYS A 44 -14.46 -7.18 -8.48
CA LYS A 44 -13.89 -6.77 -7.18
C LYS A 44 -12.94 -7.79 -6.58
N ILE A 45 -13.02 -9.05 -7.01
CA ILE A 45 -12.30 -10.17 -6.41
C ILE A 45 -11.11 -10.57 -7.30
N GLU A 46 -11.28 -10.50 -8.61
CA GLU A 46 -10.32 -11.00 -9.57
C GLU A 46 -9.56 -9.84 -10.24
N ASP A 47 -8.27 -9.75 -9.93
CA ASP A 47 -7.36 -8.74 -10.50
C ASP A 47 -6.80 -9.14 -11.88
N ARG A 48 -7.21 -10.29 -12.43
CA ARG A 48 -6.70 -10.81 -13.71
C ARG A 48 -7.81 -11.14 -14.69
N ALA A 49 -7.50 -10.98 -15.98
CA ALA A 49 -8.35 -11.49 -17.05
C ALA A 49 -8.41 -13.03 -16.98
N GLY A 50 -9.57 -13.59 -17.31
CA GLY A 50 -9.80 -15.02 -17.20
C GLY A 50 -11.26 -15.40 -17.42
N THR A 51 -11.53 -16.68 -17.62
CA THR A 51 -12.90 -17.23 -17.60
C THR A 51 -13.15 -18.02 -16.33
N TYR A 52 -14.29 -17.79 -15.69
CA TYR A 52 -14.63 -18.30 -14.38
C TYR A 52 -15.98 -19.00 -14.38
N GLU A 53 -16.07 -20.13 -13.67
CA GLU A 53 -17.35 -20.76 -13.38
C GLU A 53 -18.08 -19.98 -12.29
N VAL A 54 -19.24 -19.45 -12.64
CA VAL A 54 -20.06 -18.68 -11.71
C VAL A 54 -21.40 -19.36 -11.50
N LYS A 55 -21.73 -19.60 -10.24
CA LYS A 55 -23.06 -20.08 -9.84
C LYS A 55 -23.99 -18.89 -9.69
N LEU A 56 -24.88 -18.71 -10.66
CA LEU A 56 -25.99 -17.79 -10.57
C LEU A 56 -27.10 -18.39 -9.74
N VAL A 57 -27.55 -17.63 -8.74
CA VAL A 57 -28.74 -17.96 -7.94
C VAL A 57 -29.71 -16.80 -8.08
N TYR A 58 -30.90 -17.08 -8.62
CA TYR A 58 -31.95 -16.08 -8.81
C TYR A 58 -33.33 -16.68 -8.59
N GLU A 59 -34.30 -15.84 -8.29
CA GLU A 59 -35.70 -16.22 -8.23
C GLU A 59 -36.37 -15.94 -9.57
N GLN A 60 -37.14 -16.90 -10.09
CA GLN A 60 -37.98 -16.70 -11.25
C GLN A 60 -39.32 -17.41 -11.02
N ASN A 61 -40.43 -16.67 -11.13
CA ASN A 61 -41.78 -17.19 -10.91
C ASN A 61 -41.97 -17.87 -9.53
N GLY A 62 -41.40 -17.30 -8.47
CA GLY A 62 -41.53 -17.85 -7.10
C GLY A 62 -40.67 -19.09 -6.82
N ARG A 63 -39.71 -19.42 -7.70
CA ARG A 63 -38.78 -20.54 -7.54
C ARG A 63 -37.35 -20.06 -7.62
N THR A 64 -36.50 -20.55 -6.71
CA THR A 64 -35.05 -20.37 -6.81
C THR A 64 -34.49 -21.27 -7.90
N ILE A 65 -33.80 -20.66 -8.85
CA ILE A 65 -33.06 -21.31 -9.92
C ILE A 65 -31.57 -21.15 -9.62
N THR A 66 -30.83 -22.24 -9.77
CA THR A 66 -29.37 -22.25 -9.69
C THR A 66 -28.82 -22.70 -11.04
N GLU A 67 -27.99 -21.87 -11.65
CA GLU A 67 -27.38 -22.10 -12.97
C GLU A 67 -25.87 -21.86 -12.87
N THR A 68 -25.05 -22.74 -13.43
CA THR A 68 -23.61 -22.48 -13.58
C THR A 68 -23.38 -21.92 -14.98
N VAL A 69 -22.72 -20.76 -15.05
CA VAL A 69 -22.34 -20.11 -16.31
C VAL A 69 -20.84 -19.81 -16.32
N LEU A 70 -20.26 -19.72 -17.51
CA LEU A 70 -18.90 -19.25 -17.70
C LEU A 70 -18.92 -17.74 -17.95
N MET A 71 -18.19 -16.98 -17.12
CA MET A 71 -18.04 -15.54 -17.27
C MET A 71 -16.59 -15.19 -17.57
N THR A 72 -16.36 -14.40 -18.60
CA THR A 72 -15.02 -13.95 -18.98
C THR A 72 -14.81 -12.51 -18.56
N ILE A 73 -13.77 -12.28 -17.75
CA ILE A 73 -13.27 -10.95 -17.37
C ILE A 73 -12.17 -10.58 -18.36
N THR A 74 -12.24 -9.37 -18.92
CA THR A 74 -11.27 -8.85 -19.88
C THR A 74 -10.50 -7.69 -19.26
N ALA A 75 -9.19 -7.66 -19.47
CA ALA A 75 -8.32 -6.53 -19.22
C ALA A 75 -8.03 -5.74 -20.52
N ALA A 76 -7.22 -4.69 -20.42
CA ALA A 76 -6.96 -3.76 -21.52
C ALA A 76 -6.37 -4.43 -22.78
N ASN A 77 -5.58 -5.49 -22.61
CA ASN A 77 -4.89 -6.20 -23.70
C ASN A 77 -5.49 -7.59 -23.96
N THR A 78 -6.68 -7.89 -23.40
CA THR A 78 -7.30 -9.20 -23.60
C THR A 78 -7.86 -9.29 -25.02
N VAL A 79 -7.43 -10.32 -25.75
CA VAL A 79 -7.93 -10.64 -27.10
C VAL A 79 -8.66 -11.96 -27.03
N ILE A 80 -9.92 -11.97 -27.46
CA ILE A 80 -10.77 -13.16 -27.53
C ILE A 80 -11.05 -13.48 -28.99
N GLN A 81 -10.66 -14.67 -29.43
CA GLN A 81 -11.08 -15.31 -30.67
C GLN A 81 -11.64 -16.68 -30.32
N GLU A 82 -12.96 -16.75 -30.11
CA GLU A 82 -13.61 -17.92 -29.53
C GLU A 82 -13.20 -19.25 -30.22
N PRO A 83 -12.89 -20.30 -29.44
CA PRO A 83 -13.00 -20.40 -27.98
C PRO A 83 -11.73 -19.98 -27.22
N ILE A 84 -10.80 -19.24 -27.84
CA ILE A 84 -9.48 -18.95 -27.28
C ILE A 84 -9.41 -17.50 -26.83
N ALA A 85 -8.85 -17.28 -25.65
CA ALA A 85 -8.50 -15.96 -25.15
C ALA A 85 -7.02 -15.90 -24.79
N ILE A 86 -6.43 -14.71 -24.93
CA ILE A 86 -5.07 -14.40 -24.50
C ILE A 86 -5.06 -13.01 -23.87
N ASP A 87 -4.32 -12.87 -22.78
CA ASP A 87 -4.10 -11.60 -22.10
C ASP A 87 -2.62 -11.46 -21.70
N ALA A 88 -2.16 -10.22 -21.59
CA ALA A 88 -0.84 -9.88 -21.09
C ALA A 88 -0.81 -8.43 -20.58
N GLN A 89 0.02 -8.17 -19.58
CA GLN A 89 0.17 -6.85 -18.96
C GLN A 89 1.35 -6.09 -19.57
N ASN A 90 1.23 -4.76 -19.65
CA ASN A 90 2.38 -3.92 -19.97
C ASN A 90 3.43 -4.04 -18.87
N VAL A 91 4.71 -3.97 -19.24
CA VAL A 91 5.83 -4.24 -18.33
C VAL A 91 6.86 -3.13 -18.36
N ILE A 92 7.56 -2.96 -17.23
CA ILE A 92 8.74 -2.10 -17.13
C ILE A 92 9.92 -3.00 -16.80
N VAL A 93 11.01 -2.85 -17.55
CA VAL A 93 12.23 -3.65 -17.40
C VAL A 93 13.46 -2.76 -17.23
N ALA A 94 14.42 -3.23 -16.43
CA ALA A 94 15.72 -2.57 -16.34
C ALA A 94 16.54 -2.81 -17.60
N LEU A 95 17.20 -1.78 -18.12
CA LEU A 95 18.13 -1.87 -19.24
C LEU A 95 19.20 -2.96 -19.04
N ALA A 96 19.69 -3.12 -17.80
CA ALA A 96 20.68 -4.14 -17.47
C ALA A 96 20.16 -5.58 -17.70
N ASP A 97 18.87 -5.80 -17.50
CA ASP A 97 18.26 -7.13 -17.52
C ASP A 97 17.85 -7.56 -18.94
N VAL A 98 17.54 -6.61 -19.82
CA VAL A 98 17.05 -6.88 -21.20
C VAL A 98 17.93 -7.87 -21.95
N SER A 99 19.26 -7.75 -21.82
CA SER A 99 20.21 -8.62 -22.53
C SER A 99 20.24 -10.07 -22.04
N GLN A 100 19.74 -10.33 -20.84
CA GLN A 100 19.75 -11.66 -20.20
C GLN A 100 18.38 -12.34 -20.22
N MET A 101 17.32 -11.60 -20.55
CA MET A 101 15.95 -12.13 -20.55
C MET A 101 15.69 -13.07 -21.74
N SER A 102 15.20 -14.26 -21.42
CA SER A 102 14.64 -15.20 -22.36
C SER A 102 13.17 -14.88 -22.69
N ALA A 103 12.63 -15.50 -23.75
CA ALA A 103 11.21 -15.38 -24.08
C ALA A 103 10.28 -15.80 -22.92
N THR A 104 10.68 -16.81 -22.14
CA THR A 104 9.95 -17.28 -20.95
C THR A 104 9.93 -16.23 -19.84
N ASP A 105 11.02 -15.47 -19.67
CA ASP A 105 11.08 -14.40 -18.68
C ASP A 105 10.10 -13.27 -19.06
N TRP A 106 9.99 -12.96 -20.35
CA TRP A 106 9.02 -11.98 -20.85
C TRP A 106 7.57 -12.43 -20.66
N ILE A 107 7.26 -13.71 -20.91
CA ILE A 107 5.93 -14.29 -20.65
C ILE A 107 5.60 -14.16 -19.16
N THR A 108 6.55 -14.50 -18.30
CA THR A 108 6.36 -14.46 -16.84
C THR A 108 6.18 -13.02 -16.34
N LEU A 109 7.03 -12.10 -16.79
CA LEU A 109 7.00 -10.70 -16.39
C LEU A 109 5.70 -10.01 -16.83
N ALA A 110 5.25 -10.28 -18.05
CA ALA A 110 4.00 -9.76 -18.59
C ALA A 110 2.76 -10.50 -18.07
N GLN A 111 2.93 -11.54 -17.25
CA GLN A 111 1.84 -12.44 -16.85
C GLN A 111 1.02 -12.91 -18.06
N ALA A 112 1.70 -13.15 -19.19
CA ALA A 112 1.05 -13.50 -20.43
C ALA A 112 0.42 -14.89 -20.30
N HIS A 113 -0.87 -14.97 -20.54
CA HIS A 113 -1.66 -16.17 -20.28
C HIS A 113 -2.70 -16.35 -21.39
N ALA A 114 -2.89 -17.59 -21.83
CA ALA A 114 -3.93 -17.96 -22.77
C ALA A 114 -4.73 -19.14 -22.23
N TRP A 115 -6.03 -19.14 -22.53
CA TRP A 115 -6.95 -20.16 -22.06
C TRP A 115 -8.09 -20.37 -23.05
N ASN A 116 -8.74 -21.51 -22.91
CA ASN A 116 -9.98 -21.81 -23.60
C ASN A 116 -11.18 -21.30 -22.78
N THR A 117 -12.00 -20.41 -23.35
CA THR A 117 -13.15 -19.79 -22.68
C THR A 117 -14.32 -20.74 -22.44
N GLN A 118 -14.28 -21.95 -23.01
CA GLN A 118 -15.33 -22.97 -22.84
C GLN A 118 -14.90 -24.12 -21.94
N THR A 119 -13.63 -24.51 -21.99
CA THR A 119 -13.12 -25.66 -21.22
C THR A 119 -12.24 -25.27 -20.04
N LEU A 120 -11.89 -23.99 -19.90
CA LEU A 120 -10.97 -23.46 -18.89
C LEU A 120 -9.56 -24.04 -18.96
N ALA A 121 -9.23 -24.73 -20.06
CA ALA A 121 -7.90 -25.30 -20.25
C ALA A 121 -6.89 -24.21 -20.62
N ASP A 122 -5.75 -24.20 -19.93
CA ASP A 122 -4.63 -23.34 -20.24
C ASP A 122 -4.02 -23.74 -21.59
N LEU A 123 -3.58 -22.73 -22.34
CA LEU A 123 -2.93 -22.86 -23.63
C LEU A 123 -1.49 -22.36 -23.53
N ASN A 124 -0.62 -22.94 -24.36
CA ASN A 124 0.75 -22.50 -24.44
C ASN A 124 0.82 -21.10 -25.10
N VAL A 125 1.73 -20.28 -24.59
CA VAL A 125 1.99 -18.91 -25.06
C VAL A 125 3.46 -18.81 -25.47
N GLN A 126 3.69 -18.19 -26.62
CA GLN A 126 5.01 -17.89 -27.14
C GLN A 126 5.18 -16.37 -27.22
N ALA A 127 6.38 -15.86 -26.97
CA ALA A 127 6.68 -14.43 -27.05
C ALA A 127 7.60 -14.12 -28.23
N ASP A 128 7.20 -13.16 -29.05
CA ASP A 128 8.06 -12.52 -30.05
C ASP A 128 8.69 -11.26 -29.46
N THR A 129 9.97 -11.39 -29.12
CA THR A 129 10.80 -10.33 -28.51
C THR A 129 11.74 -9.68 -29.52
N SER A 130 11.60 -9.97 -30.82
CA SER A 130 12.51 -9.51 -31.88
C SER A 130 12.60 -7.98 -32.01
N SER A 131 11.55 -7.28 -31.59
CA SER A 131 11.46 -5.82 -31.63
C SER A 131 12.17 -5.12 -30.46
N ILE A 132 12.51 -5.86 -29.39
CA ILE A 132 13.12 -5.30 -28.20
C ILE A 132 14.59 -4.99 -28.47
N GLN A 133 15.01 -3.78 -28.09
CA GLN A 133 16.41 -3.37 -28.17
C GLN A 133 16.97 -3.17 -26.77
N ASN A 134 18.25 -3.48 -26.59
CA ASN A 134 18.98 -3.18 -25.36
C ASN A 134 19.30 -1.68 -25.26
N LYS A 135 18.24 -0.85 -25.21
CA LYS A 135 18.28 0.60 -25.17
C LYS A 135 17.01 1.13 -24.48
N VAL A 136 17.11 2.25 -23.77
CA VAL A 136 15.95 2.92 -23.17
C VAL A 136 14.92 3.29 -24.25
N GLY A 137 13.68 2.90 -24.02
CA GLY A 137 12.58 3.10 -24.97
C GLY A 137 11.38 2.21 -24.69
N VAL A 138 10.31 2.41 -25.46
CA VAL A 138 9.11 1.56 -25.42
C VAL A 138 9.12 0.67 -26.65
N TYR A 139 8.99 -0.64 -26.44
CA TYR A 139 9.05 -1.66 -27.48
C TYR A 139 7.81 -2.54 -27.43
N PRO A 140 7.19 -2.85 -28.58
CA PRO A 140 6.09 -3.80 -28.62
C PRO A 140 6.61 -5.23 -28.42
N ILE A 141 5.88 -6.01 -27.63
CA ILE A 141 6.07 -7.46 -27.51
C ILE A 141 4.77 -8.13 -27.90
N THR A 142 4.85 -9.11 -28.80
CA THR A 142 3.67 -9.87 -29.24
C THR A 142 3.69 -11.25 -28.62
N PHE A 143 2.62 -11.60 -27.91
CA PHE A 143 2.39 -12.94 -27.41
C PHE A 143 1.41 -13.67 -28.32
N VAL A 144 1.71 -14.92 -28.66
CA VAL A 144 0.96 -15.73 -29.62
C VAL A 144 0.70 -17.11 -29.04
N THR A 145 -0.52 -17.60 -29.22
CA THR A 145 -0.90 -18.98 -28.90
C THR A 145 -0.56 -19.93 -30.04
N ASP A 146 -0.46 -21.24 -29.76
CA ASP A 146 -0.24 -22.25 -30.80
C ASP A 146 -1.34 -22.26 -31.90
N ASN A 147 -2.52 -21.68 -31.59
CA ASN A 147 -3.66 -21.56 -32.48
C ASN A 147 -3.71 -20.23 -33.27
N GLY A 148 -2.69 -19.36 -33.12
CA GLY A 148 -2.55 -18.12 -33.89
C GLY A 148 -3.30 -16.91 -33.32
N VAL A 149 -3.92 -17.02 -32.15
CA VAL A 149 -4.46 -15.84 -31.43
C VAL A 149 -3.30 -15.09 -30.78
N ALA A 150 -3.25 -13.78 -30.96
CA ALA A 150 -2.15 -12.94 -30.52
C ALA A 150 -2.62 -11.66 -29.80
N THR A 151 -1.81 -11.19 -28.85
CA THR A 151 -1.94 -9.87 -28.22
C THR A 151 -0.59 -9.17 -28.19
N THR A 152 -0.60 -7.84 -28.28
CA THR A 152 0.62 -7.02 -28.27
C THR A 152 0.56 -6.05 -27.10
N ILE A 153 1.60 -6.09 -26.26
CA ILE A 153 1.79 -5.17 -25.14
C ILE A 153 2.90 -4.18 -25.45
N GLN A 154 3.01 -3.16 -24.59
CA GLN A 154 4.16 -2.26 -24.57
C GLN A 154 5.08 -2.61 -23.41
N ALA A 155 6.34 -2.88 -23.73
CA ALA A 155 7.41 -3.05 -22.75
C ALA A 155 8.28 -1.80 -22.71
N GLU A 156 8.37 -1.18 -21.53
CA GLU A 156 9.19 0.01 -21.31
C GLU A 156 10.55 -0.39 -20.72
N VAL A 157 11.60 -0.18 -21.49
CA VAL A 157 12.99 -0.35 -21.05
C VAL A 157 13.44 0.96 -20.41
N GLN A 158 13.75 0.92 -19.12
CA GLN A 158 14.24 2.06 -18.35
C GLN A 158 15.67 1.82 -17.88
N ASP A 159 16.48 2.88 -17.84
CA ASP A 159 17.77 2.81 -17.17
C ASP A 159 17.54 2.91 -15.65
N LEU A 160 17.35 1.74 -15.03
CA LEU A 160 17.21 1.65 -13.58
C LEU A 160 18.57 1.76 -12.86
N THR A 161 19.71 1.82 -13.56
CA THR A 161 21.01 2.12 -12.91
C THR A 161 21.16 3.61 -12.55
N ALA A 162 20.29 4.48 -13.10
CA ALA A 162 20.07 5.83 -12.59
C ALA A 162 19.39 5.86 -11.20
N SER A 163 19.05 4.71 -10.60
CA SER A 163 18.73 4.62 -9.17
C SER A 163 19.98 4.65 -8.27
N GLY A 164 21.17 4.53 -8.86
CA GLY A 164 22.47 4.68 -8.18
C GLY A 164 23.24 5.96 -8.54
N GLU A 165 22.97 6.61 -9.67
CA GLU A 165 23.54 7.92 -10.00
C GLU A 165 22.46 8.95 -10.37
N ASN A 166 22.51 10.05 -9.61
CA ASN A 166 21.75 11.29 -9.73
C ASN A 166 20.28 11.29 -9.29
N ALA A 167 20.08 11.07 -7.99
CA ALA A 167 19.00 11.72 -7.25
C ALA A 167 18.85 13.22 -7.61
N ALA A 168 19.94 13.90 -7.98
CA ALA A 168 19.91 15.27 -8.49
C ALA A 168 19.19 15.44 -9.84
N VAL A 169 19.26 14.47 -10.76
CA VAL A 169 18.58 14.54 -12.07
C VAL A 169 17.09 14.25 -11.91
N ILE A 170 16.73 13.25 -11.08
CA ILE A 170 15.33 12.97 -10.72
C ILE A 170 14.72 14.18 -9.99
N TYR A 171 15.45 14.77 -9.05
CA TYR A 171 15.05 15.99 -8.35
C TYR A 171 14.82 17.16 -9.32
N GLN A 172 15.72 17.37 -10.28
CA GLN A 172 15.57 18.44 -11.28
C GLN A 172 14.41 18.20 -12.25
N ALA A 173 14.16 16.95 -12.66
CA ALA A 173 13.00 16.59 -13.49
C ALA A 173 11.68 16.82 -12.73
N ASN A 174 11.63 16.44 -11.45
CA ASN A 174 10.47 16.65 -10.57
C ASN A 174 10.22 18.14 -10.28
N MET A 175 11.28 18.93 -10.09
CA MET A 175 11.17 20.40 -9.99
C MET A 175 10.56 21.03 -11.23
N LYS A 176 10.94 20.55 -12.43
CA LYS A 176 10.45 21.08 -13.71
C LYS A 176 8.99 20.72 -13.99
N ASN A 177 8.54 19.57 -13.52
CA ASN A 177 7.18 19.04 -13.74
C ASN A 177 6.17 19.44 -12.66
N GLY A 178 6.56 20.25 -11.67
CA GLY A 178 5.67 20.70 -10.59
C GLY A 178 5.35 19.64 -9.53
N TRP A 179 5.85 18.41 -9.68
CA TRP A 179 5.80 17.33 -8.70
C TRP A 179 6.98 17.42 -7.74
N HIS A 180 7.13 18.57 -7.10
CA HIS A 180 8.05 18.72 -5.98
C HIS A 180 7.23 19.16 -4.77
N GLU A 181 7.45 18.51 -3.65
CA GLU A 181 7.05 19.12 -2.39
C GLU A 181 7.94 20.35 -2.22
N THR A 182 7.35 21.54 -2.19
CA THR A 182 7.99 22.64 -1.49
C THR A 182 8.13 22.18 -0.06
N SER A 183 9.29 21.61 0.29
CA SER A 183 9.62 21.34 1.68
C SER A 183 9.36 22.66 2.40
N TYR A 184 8.40 22.66 3.32
CA TYR A 184 8.10 23.81 4.16
C TYR A 184 9.33 24.09 5.03
N GLN A 185 10.33 24.76 4.45
CA GLN A 185 11.50 25.31 5.12
C GLN A 185 11.13 26.61 5.85
N GLU A 186 9.99 26.60 6.54
CA GLU A 186 9.59 27.67 7.45
C GLU A 186 9.17 27.16 8.84
N ASN A 187 9.44 25.89 9.15
CA ASN A 187 9.49 25.52 10.57
C ASN A 187 10.81 26.07 11.15
N LYS A 188 10.71 27.23 11.82
CA LYS A 188 11.75 27.84 12.67
C LYS A 188 12.34 26.89 13.72
N PHE A 189 11.76 25.71 13.89
CA PHE A 189 12.33 24.64 14.69
C PHE A 189 13.45 23.95 13.90
N MET A 190 14.66 24.49 14.02
CA MET A 190 15.87 23.95 13.39
C MET A 190 16.24 22.62 14.05
N TRP A 191 15.71 21.51 13.54
CA TRP A 191 16.10 20.15 13.93
C TRP A 191 17.62 19.92 13.83
N ALA A 192 18.29 20.60 12.90
CA ALA A 192 19.76 20.60 12.79
C ALA A 192 20.46 21.03 14.09
N ASN A 193 19.82 21.89 14.87
CA ASN A 193 20.33 22.35 16.17
C ASN A 193 19.68 21.64 17.36
N PHE A 194 18.78 20.67 17.12
CA PHE A 194 18.11 19.93 18.19
C PHE A 194 19.11 19.19 19.07
N GLY A 195 20.13 18.56 18.47
CA GLY A 195 21.19 17.89 19.23
C GLY A 195 21.89 18.83 20.21
N ASN A 196 22.38 19.97 19.71
CA ASN A 196 23.03 20.98 20.56
C ASN A 196 22.09 21.55 21.63
N TRP A 197 20.85 21.86 21.28
CA TRP A 197 19.87 22.37 22.25
C TRP A 197 19.53 21.32 23.31
N PHE A 198 19.35 20.06 22.91
CA PHE A 198 19.06 18.94 23.81
C PHE A 198 20.21 18.69 24.77
N ASP A 199 21.45 18.65 24.26
CA ASP A 199 22.65 18.43 25.08
C ASP A 199 22.85 19.55 26.10
N ILE A 200 22.69 20.82 25.69
CA ILE A 200 22.77 21.97 26.60
C ILE A 200 21.68 21.89 27.67
N THR A 201 20.45 21.57 27.27
CA THR A 201 19.30 21.53 28.18
C THR A 201 19.45 20.43 29.22
N ILE A 202 19.77 19.20 28.79
CA ILE A 202 19.98 18.05 29.69
C ILE A 202 21.16 18.31 30.64
N SER A 203 22.28 18.85 30.11
CA SER A 203 23.45 19.19 30.94
C SER A 203 23.09 20.24 31.99
N GLY A 204 22.32 21.27 31.63
CA GLY A 204 21.86 22.30 32.56
C GLY A 204 20.94 21.74 33.66
N VAL A 205 20.00 20.89 33.29
CA VAL A 205 19.08 20.24 34.24
C VAL A 205 19.84 19.33 35.21
N LEU A 206 20.79 18.54 34.71
CA LEU A 206 21.62 17.68 35.57
C LEU A 206 22.48 18.52 36.52
N LEU A 207 23.12 19.58 36.03
CA LEU A 207 23.94 20.46 36.86
C LEU A 207 23.12 21.09 37.99
N LEU A 208 21.93 21.61 37.69
CA LEU A 208 21.02 22.14 38.71
C LEU A 208 20.56 21.05 39.68
N GLY A 209 20.27 19.85 39.18
CA GLY A 209 19.89 18.68 39.98
C GLY A 209 20.92 18.29 41.03
N PHE A 210 22.21 18.51 40.77
CA PHE A 210 23.29 18.30 41.75
C PHE A 210 23.63 19.54 42.57
N ALA A 211 23.64 20.73 41.96
CA ALA A 211 24.06 21.96 42.62
C ALA A 211 23.09 22.37 43.74
N ILE A 212 21.77 22.19 43.55
CA ILE A 212 20.76 22.58 44.53
C ILE A 212 20.88 21.77 45.84
N PRO A 213 20.93 20.42 45.82
CA PRO A 213 21.15 19.64 47.05
C PRO A 213 22.46 19.96 47.76
N ILE A 214 23.56 20.15 47.01
CA ILE A 214 24.88 20.47 47.58
C ILE A 214 24.84 21.83 48.28
N THR A 215 24.24 22.84 47.64
CA THR A 215 24.11 24.18 48.24
C THR A 215 23.25 24.15 49.50
N ILE A 216 22.16 23.39 49.52
CA ILE A 216 21.34 23.17 50.73
C ILE A 216 22.19 22.54 51.84
N LEU A 217 22.95 21.47 51.55
CA LEU A 217 23.82 20.82 52.54
C LEU A 217 24.89 21.76 53.11
N ILE A 218 25.47 22.63 52.29
CA ILE A 218 26.45 23.63 52.75
C ILE A 218 25.80 24.63 53.70
N ILE A 219 24.59 25.11 53.38
CA ILE A 219 23.85 26.04 54.24
C ILE A 219 23.53 25.37 55.58
N GLU A 220 23.00 24.14 55.55
CA GLU A 220 22.70 23.35 56.76
C GLU A 220 23.95 23.16 57.64
N TYR A 221 25.08 22.84 57.03
CA TYR A 221 26.36 22.70 57.73
C TYR A 221 26.80 24.01 58.41
N VAL A 222 26.72 25.15 57.71
CA VAL A 222 27.10 26.46 58.26
C VAL A 222 26.20 26.86 59.43
N VAL A 223 24.88 26.68 59.29
CA VAL A 223 23.90 26.97 60.35
C VAL A 223 24.15 26.08 61.57
N THR A 224 24.33 24.76 61.35
CA THR A 224 24.60 23.79 62.42
C THR A 224 25.88 24.15 63.16
N LYS A 225 26.95 24.50 62.44
CA LYS A 225 28.22 24.94 63.03
C LYS A 225 28.05 26.17 63.92
N GLN A 226 27.30 27.18 63.47
CA GLN A 226 27.03 28.38 64.26
C GLN A 226 26.23 28.08 65.53
N ILE A 227 25.24 27.19 65.46
CA ILE A 227 24.44 26.78 66.62
C ILE A 227 25.32 26.04 67.64
N ILE A 228 26.15 25.10 67.18
CA ILE A 228 27.07 24.35 68.05
C ILE A 228 28.05 25.29 68.75
N GLN A 229 28.63 26.26 68.03
CA GLN A 229 29.53 27.26 68.62
C GLN A 229 28.84 28.04 69.74
N LYS A 230 27.62 28.53 69.50
CA LYS A 230 26.84 29.24 70.52
C LYS A 230 26.49 28.37 71.72
N LEU A 231 26.18 27.08 71.51
CA LEU A 231 25.91 26.14 72.60
C LEU A 231 27.14 25.90 73.47
N ILE A 232 28.33 25.75 72.86
CA ILE A 232 29.59 25.60 73.58
C ILE A 232 29.88 26.85 74.43
N ASP A 233 29.68 28.05 73.86
CA ASP A 233 29.91 29.32 74.59
C ASP A 233 28.96 29.49 75.80
N VAL A 234 27.75 28.94 75.73
CA VAL A 234 26.77 28.96 76.83
C VAL A 234 27.07 27.91 77.89
N LEU A 235 27.45 26.69 77.49
CA LEU A 235 27.75 25.59 78.41
C LEU A 235 29.13 25.67 79.06
N GLY A 236 30.07 26.38 78.44
CA GLY A 236 31.43 26.60 78.95
C GLY A 236 31.56 27.74 79.97
N LYS A 237 30.45 28.39 80.35
CA LYS A 237 30.37 29.37 81.44
C LYS A 237 29.62 28.78 82.62
#